data_AF-A0A2I7K7N4-F1
#
_entry.id   AF-A0A2I7K7N4-F1
#
_cell.length_a   1.000
_cell.length_b   1.000
_cell.length_c   1.000
_cell.angle_alpha   90.00
_cell.angle_beta   90.00
_cell.angle_gamma   90.00
#
_symmetry.space_group_name_H-M   'P 1'
#
loop_
_entity.id
_entity.type
_entity.pdbx_description
1 polymer ?
#
loop_
_entity_poly.entity_id
_entity_poly.type
_entity_poly.pdbx_seq_one_letter_code
_entity_poly.pdbx_strand_id
1 'polypeptide(L)'
;MRQFWIAPFLGLCFAAAAPLAQAERAGRAPLLADSASCPAAPDHQGAVDLLIGRVQAAPDEASAQQISNEFWQYWADAPNAEAQALLDRGMTRRSAFDFLGALEAFDRLVAYCPDYAEGYNQRAFVHYLRRDFAAALRDLDRALDLSPRHVAALSGRALSLYGLSRLGEAREALDQALSLNPWLPERHLVAPGGPLAPEDAEAAMPEVEL
;
A
#
# COMPACT_ATOMS: atom_id res chain seq x y z
N MET A 1 -48.37 20.93 -61.03
CA MET A 1 -49.63 21.72 -61.04
C MET A 1 -50.10 21.91 -59.61
N ARG A 2 -50.38 23.16 -59.24
CA ARG A 2 -51.08 23.64 -58.03
C ARG A 2 -50.32 23.54 -56.70
N GLN A 3 -50.34 24.51 -55.79
CA GLN A 3 -50.80 25.90 -55.73
C GLN A 3 -50.28 26.41 -54.36
N PHE A 4 -49.84 27.67 -54.30
CA PHE A 4 -49.57 28.42 -53.08
C PHE A 4 -50.81 28.50 -52.18
N TRP A 5 -50.65 28.42 -50.86
CA TRP A 5 -51.41 29.25 -49.92
C TRP A 5 -50.53 29.68 -48.75
N ILE A 6 -50.56 31.00 -48.54
CA ILE A 6 -50.00 31.74 -47.42
C ILE A 6 -51.05 31.72 -46.29
N ALA A 7 -50.57 31.91 -45.05
CA ALA A 7 -51.07 32.84 -44.02
C ALA A 7 -51.24 32.19 -42.62
N PRO A 8 -51.28 32.99 -41.53
CA PRO A 8 -50.29 32.91 -40.46
C PRO A 8 -50.96 32.69 -39.09
N PHE A 9 -50.25 32.17 -38.10
CA PHE A 9 -50.69 32.38 -36.72
C PHE A 9 -49.50 32.65 -35.81
N LEU A 10 -49.46 33.90 -35.35
CA LEU A 10 -48.82 34.31 -34.12
C LEU A 10 -49.31 33.40 -32.98
N GLY A 11 -48.35 32.84 -32.27
CA GLY A 11 -48.56 32.13 -31.02
C GLY A 11 -47.24 32.05 -30.29
N LEU A 12 -46.85 33.13 -29.62
CA LEU A 12 -45.82 33.08 -28.59
C LEU A 12 -46.30 32.14 -27.47
N CYS A 13 -45.82 30.90 -27.47
CA CYS A 13 -45.77 30.10 -26.26
C CYS A 13 -44.42 30.35 -25.59
N PHE A 14 -44.41 31.19 -24.55
CA PHE A 14 -43.39 31.15 -23.51
C PHE A 14 -43.47 29.78 -22.83
N ALA A 15 -42.66 28.82 -23.28
CA ALA A 15 -42.34 27.67 -22.46
C ALA A 15 -41.42 28.17 -21.34
N ALA A 16 -41.95 28.23 -20.12
CA ALA A 16 -41.16 28.51 -18.93
C ALA A 16 -40.00 27.51 -18.86
N ALA A 17 -38.77 28.02 -18.94
CA ALA A 17 -37.59 27.26 -18.59
C ALA A 17 -37.70 26.88 -17.11
N ALA A 18 -37.84 25.59 -16.83
CA ALA A 18 -37.66 25.07 -15.49
C ALA A 18 -36.25 25.42 -15.01
N PRO A 19 -36.07 25.92 -13.78
CA PRO A 19 -34.73 26.15 -13.27
C PRO A 19 -34.03 24.79 -13.15
N LEU A 20 -32.85 24.71 -13.74
CA LEU A 20 -31.91 23.62 -13.51
C LEU A 20 -31.68 23.52 -12.01
N ALA A 21 -32.22 22.47 -11.39
CA ALA A 21 -31.88 22.11 -10.03
C ALA A 21 -30.37 21.94 -9.96
N GLN A 22 -29.71 22.82 -9.21
CA GLN A 22 -28.32 22.67 -8.85
C GLN A 22 -28.23 21.37 -8.08
N ALA A 23 -27.62 20.36 -8.70
CA ALA A 23 -27.18 19.18 -7.98
C ALA A 23 -26.10 19.64 -7.00
N GLU A 24 -26.50 19.92 -5.76
CA GLU A 24 -25.58 20.05 -4.64
C GLU A 24 -24.79 18.75 -4.58
N ARG A 25 -23.56 18.78 -5.09
CA ARG A 25 -22.55 17.80 -4.70
C ARG A 25 -22.37 17.98 -3.22
N ALA A 26 -23.07 17.16 -2.43
CA ALA A 26 -22.77 16.97 -1.02
C ALA A 26 -21.27 16.63 -0.93
N GLY A 27 -20.48 17.64 -0.55
CA GLY A 27 -19.08 17.46 -0.23
C GLY A 27 -19.02 16.42 0.88
N ARG A 28 -18.34 15.30 0.61
CA ARG A 28 -18.00 14.33 1.65
C ARG A 28 -17.03 15.08 2.58
N ALA A 29 -17.55 15.60 3.69
CA ALA A 29 -16.72 16.17 4.73
C ALA A 29 -15.65 15.12 5.10
N PRO A 30 -14.37 15.50 5.28
CA PRO A 30 -13.40 14.55 5.77
C PRO A 30 -13.91 14.07 7.13
N LEU A 31 -14.05 12.75 7.27
CA LEU A 31 -14.25 12.13 8.58
C LEU A 31 -12.95 12.41 9.34
N LEU A 32 -12.89 13.55 10.03
CA LEU A 32 -11.91 13.78 11.08
C LEU A 32 -12.32 12.84 12.21
N ALA A 33 -11.93 11.58 12.08
CA ALA A 33 -11.86 10.68 13.21
C ALA A 33 -10.98 11.39 14.25
N ASP A 34 -11.50 11.58 15.45
CA ASP A 34 -10.73 12.21 16.52
C ASP A 34 -9.56 11.30 16.88
N SER A 35 -8.37 11.58 16.33
CA SER A 35 -7.18 10.78 16.56
C SER A 35 -6.80 10.74 18.04
N ALA A 36 -7.32 11.66 18.86
CA ALA A 36 -7.14 11.65 20.32
C ALA A 36 -7.81 10.44 20.99
N SER A 37 -8.69 9.72 20.28
CA SER A 37 -9.39 8.55 20.82
C SER A 37 -8.69 7.21 20.52
N CYS A 38 -7.76 7.17 19.57
CA CYS A 38 -6.97 5.95 19.34
C CYS A 38 -5.84 5.86 20.37
N PRO A 39 -5.74 4.77 21.16
CA PRO A 39 -4.62 4.56 22.05
C PRO A 39 -3.32 4.30 21.26
N ALA A 40 -2.19 4.38 21.94
CA ALA A 40 -0.91 3.96 21.36
C ALA A 40 -0.98 2.50 20.92
N ALA A 41 -0.31 2.18 19.81
CA ALA A 41 -0.19 0.80 19.34
C ALA A 41 0.54 -0.06 20.40
N PRO A 42 0.20 -1.36 20.51
CA PRO A 42 0.88 -2.24 21.45
C PRO A 42 2.37 -2.34 21.10
N ASP A 43 3.22 -2.32 22.12
CA ASP A 43 4.65 -2.47 21.92
C ASP A 43 5.01 -3.95 21.71
N HIS A 44 5.49 -4.26 20.51
CA HIS A 44 5.95 -5.60 20.13
C HIS A 44 7.43 -5.64 19.75
N GLN A 45 8.21 -4.58 20.01
CA GLN A 45 9.60 -4.50 19.55
C GLN A 45 10.43 -5.73 19.98
N GLY A 46 10.35 -6.12 21.26
CA GLY A 46 11.08 -7.29 21.76
C GLY A 46 10.66 -8.61 21.11
N ALA A 47 9.36 -8.80 20.85
CA ALA A 47 8.87 -10.02 20.21
C ALA A 47 9.27 -10.10 18.73
N VAL A 48 9.15 -8.97 18.02
CA VAL A 48 9.59 -8.83 16.62
C VAL A 48 11.10 -9.05 16.50
N ASP A 49 11.90 -8.56 17.44
CA ASP A 49 13.35 -8.74 17.46
C ASP A 49 13.74 -10.22 17.62
N LEU A 50 13.02 -10.97 18.46
CA LEU A 50 13.21 -12.41 18.59
C LEU A 50 12.85 -13.14 17.28
N LEU A 51 11.78 -12.74 16.59
CA LEU A 51 11.42 -13.31 15.30
C LEU A 51 12.47 -13.01 14.23
N ILE A 52 13.03 -11.79 14.21
CA ILE A 52 14.13 -11.41 13.32
C ILE A 52 15.34 -12.32 13.56
N GLY A 53 15.76 -12.51 14.81
CA GLY A 53 16.88 -13.40 15.13
C GLY A 53 16.63 -14.85 14.70
N ARG A 54 15.39 -15.34 14.88
CA ARG A 54 14.99 -16.69 14.45
C ARG A 54 15.01 -16.85 12.93
N VAL A 55 14.45 -15.90 12.17
CA VAL A 55 14.38 -16.00 10.71
C VAL A 55 15.76 -15.86 10.07
N GLN A 56 16.65 -15.04 10.65
CA GLN A 56 18.05 -14.95 10.24
C GLN A 56 18.80 -16.28 10.44
N ALA A 57 18.47 -17.03 11.50
CA ALA A 57 19.08 -18.33 11.80
C ALA A 57 18.36 -19.54 11.18
N ALA A 58 17.31 -19.31 10.37
CA ALA A 58 16.53 -20.40 9.79
C ALA A 58 17.40 -21.24 8.82
N PRO A 59 17.36 -22.58 8.91
CA PRO A 59 18.20 -23.46 8.08
C PRO A 59 17.73 -23.56 6.62
N ASP A 60 16.47 -23.26 6.36
CA ASP A 60 15.85 -23.39 5.04
C ASP A 60 14.66 -22.44 4.86
N GLU A 61 14.17 -22.34 3.63
CA GLU A 61 13.07 -21.44 3.27
C GLU A 61 11.74 -21.84 3.93
N ALA A 62 11.51 -23.13 4.15
CA ALA A 62 10.27 -23.63 4.74
C ALA A 62 10.15 -23.20 6.21
N SER A 63 11.21 -23.39 7.00
CA SER A 63 11.29 -22.93 8.38
C SER A 63 11.26 -21.39 8.48
N ALA A 64 11.94 -20.70 7.57
CA ALA A 64 11.90 -19.24 7.52
C ALA A 64 10.50 -18.70 7.20
N GLN A 65 9.75 -19.35 6.30
CA GLN A 65 8.38 -18.97 5.99
C GLN A 65 7.45 -19.15 7.20
N GLN A 66 7.61 -20.23 7.97
CA GLN A 66 6.84 -20.44 9.19
C GLN A 66 7.09 -19.31 10.19
N ILE A 67 8.35 -18.94 10.42
CA ILE A 67 8.72 -17.82 11.31
C ILE A 67 8.20 -16.49 10.76
N SER A 68 8.31 -16.27 9.44
CA SER A 68 7.83 -15.05 8.77
C SER A 68 6.32 -14.86 8.94
N ASN A 69 5.55 -15.96 8.98
CA ASN A 69 4.11 -15.91 9.23
C ASN A 69 3.77 -15.46 10.67
N GLU A 70 4.65 -15.70 11.65
CA GLU A 70 4.43 -15.29 13.04
C GLU A 70 4.46 -13.77 13.22
N PHE A 71 5.16 -13.02 12.35
CA PHE A 71 5.16 -11.55 12.41
C PHE A 71 3.75 -10.96 12.33
N TRP A 72 2.83 -11.61 11.59
CA TRP A 72 1.45 -11.16 11.48
C TRP A 72 0.72 -11.11 12.83
N GLN A 73 1.11 -11.94 13.79
CA GLN A 73 0.52 -11.91 15.14
C GLN A 73 0.79 -10.60 15.86
N TYR A 74 1.89 -9.92 15.52
CA TYR A 74 2.31 -8.68 16.14
C TYR A 74 1.97 -7.46 15.27
N TRP A 75 2.23 -7.51 13.96
CA TRP A 75 1.90 -6.37 13.10
C TRP A 75 0.39 -6.11 13.04
N ALA A 76 -0.43 -7.17 13.01
CA ALA A 76 -1.88 -7.04 12.91
C ALA A 76 -2.61 -6.92 14.27
N ASP A 77 -1.88 -6.80 15.40
CA ASP A 77 -2.47 -6.47 16.70
C ASP A 77 -2.69 -4.95 16.78
N ALA A 78 -3.91 -4.52 16.45
CA ALA A 78 -4.24 -3.12 16.36
C ALA A 78 -4.46 -2.48 17.74
N PRO A 79 -4.29 -1.14 17.89
CA PRO A 79 -4.38 -0.46 19.20
C PRO A 79 -5.66 -0.71 20.00
N ASN A 80 -6.79 -0.95 19.33
CA ASN A 80 -8.06 -1.30 19.96
C ASN A 80 -8.99 -2.01 18.97
N ALA A 81 -10.18 -2.40 19.43
CA ALA A 81 -11.18 -3.09 18.62
C ALA A 81 -11.69 -2.28 17.41
N GLU A 82 -11.72 -0.95 17.50
CA GLU A 82 -12.15 -0.10 16.37
C GLU A 82 -11.09 -0.10 15.26
N ALA A 83 -9.82 0.07 15.62
CA ALA A 83 -8.70 -0.03 14.71
C ALA A 83 -8.61 -1.43 14.09
N GLN A 84 -8.78 -2.47 14.90
CA GLN A 84 -8.80 -3.86 14.43
C GLN A 84 -9.90 -4.09 13.40
N ALA A 85 -11.12 -3.61 13.66
CA ALA A 85 -12.23 -3.78 12.73
C ALA A 85 -12.00 -3.07 11.39
N LEU A 86 -11.32 -1.92 11.39
CA LEU A 86 -10.92 -1.22 10.15
C LEU A 86 -9.83 -1.98 9.40
N LEU A 87 -8.82 -2.49 10.10
CA LEU A 87 -7.76 -3.33 9.55
C LEU A 87 -8.35 -4.58 8.88
N ASP A 88 -9.15 -5.35 9.62
CA ASP A 88 -9.77 -6.59 9.16
C ASP A 88 -10.67 -6.35 7.94
N ARG A 89 -11.43 -5.26 7.94
CA ARG A 89 -12.27 -4.86 6.81
C ARG A 89 -11.43 -4.54 5.57
N GLY A 90 -10.36 -3.78 5.74
CA GLY A 90 -9.45 -3.43 4.64
C GLY A 90 -8.78 -4.67 4.06
N MET A 91 -8.27 -5.56 4.92
CA MET A 91 -7.65 -6.83 4.52
C MET A 91 -8.64 -7.75 3.80
N THR A 92 -9.85 -7.89 4.34
CA THR A 92 -10.92 -8.70 3.72
C THR A 92 -11.25 -8.19 2.32
N ARG A 93 -11.44 -6.88 2.15
CA ARG A 93 -11.72 -6.27 0.85
C ARG A 93 -10.55 -6.39 -0.11
N ARG A 94 -9.31 -6.20 0.36
CA ARG A 94 -8.09 -6.42 -0.45
C ARG A 94 -8.02 -7.85 -0.97
N SER A 95 -8.26 -8.85 -0.12
CA SER A 95 -8.29 -10.27 -0.50
C SER A 95 -9.40 -10.61 -1.50
N ALA A 96 -10.50 -9.85 -1.49
CA ALA A 96 -11.58 -9.95 -2.47
C ALA A 96 -11.33 -9.13 -3.75
N PHE A 97 -10.14 -8.55 -3.93
CA PHE A 97 -9.78 -7.63 -5.03
C PHE A 97 -10.63 -6.34 -5.09
N ASP A 98 -11.39 -6.02 -4.03
CA ASP A 98 -12.08 -4.74 -3.86
C ASP A 98 -11.08 -3.69 -3.34
N PHE A 99 -10.22 -3.23 -4.24
CA PHE A 99 -9.15 -2.30 -3.88
C PHE A 99 -9.68 -0.91 -3.48
N LEU A 100 -10.78 -0.45 -4.07
CA LEU A 100 -11.38 0.84 -3.69
C LEU A 100 -11.97 0.78 -2.29
N GLY A 101 -12.69 -0.30 -1.98
CA GLY A 101 -13.22 -0.50 -0.64
C GLY A 101 -12.15 -0.77 0.39
N ALA A 102 -11.04 -1.43 0.03
CA ALA A 102 -9.89 -1.63 0.91
C ALA A 102 -9.24 -0.28 1.27
N LEU A 103 -9.00 0.58 0.26
CA LEU A 103 -8.48 1.94 0.48
C LEU A 103 -9.41 2.75 1.38
N GLU A 104 -10.73 2.70 1.18
CA GLU A 104 -11.67 3.40 2.07
C GLU A 104 -11.53 2.95 3.54
N ALA A 105 -11.32 1.65 3.79
CA ALA A 105 -11.14 1.14 5.14
C ALA A 105 -9.80 1.57 5.74
N PHE A 106 -8.71 1.47 4.97
CA PHE A 106 -7.39 1.87 5.43
C PHE A 106 -7.23 3.39 5.57
N ASP A 107 -7.89 4.20 4.73
CA ASP A 107 -7.95 5.65 4.88
C ASP A 107 -8.57 6.04 6.22
N ARG A 108 -9.66 5.36 6.59
CA ARG A 108 -10.28 5.55 7.92
C ARG A 108 -9.37 5.07 9.04
N LEU A 109 -8.67 3.95 8.86
CA LEU A 109 -7.74 3.42 9.86
C LEU A 109 -6.60 4.41 10.16
N VAL A 110 -5.92 4.92 9.13
CA VAL A 110 -4.79 5.83 9.35
C VAL A 110 -5.23 7.23 9.79
N ALA A 111 -6.46 7.63 9.50
CA ALA A 111 -7.04 8.86 10.05
C ALA A 111 -7.37 8.71 11.55
N TYR A 112 -7.87 7.53 11.96
CA TYR A 112 -8.21 7.23 13.34
C TYR A 112 -6.97 6.96 14.20
N CYS A 113 -6.03 6.15 13.71
CA CYS A 113 -4.79 5.76 14.38
C CYS A 113 -3.56 6.16 13.55
N PRO A 114 -3.16 7.44 13.56
CA PRO A 114 -2.05 7.96 12.73
C PRO A 114 -0.66 7.47 13.16
N ASP A 115 -0.55 6.82 14.32
CA ASP A 115 0.70 6.25 14.85
C ASP A 115 0.72 4.71 14.79
N TYR A 116 -0.22 4.10 14.06
CA TYR A 116 -0.24 2.65 13.83
C TYR A 116 0.41 2.30 12.47
N ALA A 117 1.65 1.83 12.51
CA ALA A 117 2.47 1.57 11.32
C ALA A 117 1.82 0.61 10.30
N GLU A 118 1.22 -0.49 10.77
CA GLU A 118 0.64 -1.51 9.88
C GLU A 118 -0.54 -0.97 9.07
N GLY A 119 -1.29 0.02 9.58
CA GLY A 119 -2.35 0.68 8.82
C GLY A 119 -1.83 1.33 7.53
N TYR A 120 -0.66 1.98 7.60
CA TYR A 120 0.00 2.55 6.43
C TYR A 120 0.60 1.46 5.53
N ASN A 121 1.26 0.45 6.08
CA ASN A 121 1.81 -0.67 5.31
C ASN A 121 0.72 -1.38 4.47
N GLN A 122 -0.45 -1.63 5.05
CA GLN A 122 -1.55 -2.29 4.35
C GLN A 122 -2.20 -1.39 3.29
N ARG A 123 -2.30 -0.07 3.55
CA ARG A 123 -2.76 0.88 2.53
C ARG A 123 -1.76 0.96 1.37
N ALA A 124 -0.47 1.00 1.68
CA ALA A 124 0.59 0.97 0.68
C ALA A 124 0.53 -0.28 -0.17
N PHE A 125 0.25 -1.44 0.42
CA PHE A 125 0.13 -2.68 -0.33
C PHE A 125 -1.01 -2.61 -1.36
N VAL A 126 -2.15 -1.99 -1.02
CA VAL A 126 -3.23 -1.77 -1.99
C VAL A 126 -2.80 -0.80 -3.10
N HIS A 127 -2.07 0.27 -2.78
CA HIS A 127 -1.51 1.17 -3.78
C HIS A 127 -0.52 0.44 -4.72
N TYR A 128 0.35 -0.39 -4.17
CA TYR A 128 1.29 -1.24 -4.91
C TYR A 128 0.56 -2.18 -5.87
N LEU A 129 -0.48 -2.90 -5.40
CA LEU A 129 -1.31 -3.78 -6.24
C LEU A 129 -1.98 -3.02 -7.39
N ARG A 130 -2.31 -1.74 -7.18
CA ARG A 130 -2.85 -0.84 -8.20
C ARG A 130 -1.79 -0.16 -9.07
N ARG A 131 -0.50 -0.48 -8.88
CA ARG A 131 0.68 0.13 -9.52
C ARG A 131 0.81 1.64 -9.27
N ASP A 132 0.20 2.14 -8.20
CA ASP A 132 0.41 3.50 -7.71
C ASP A 132 1.60 3.52 -6.75
N PHE A 133 2.78 3.28 -7.30
CA PHE A 133 4.00 3.12 -6.51
C PHE A 133 4.40 4.39 -5.76
N ALA A 134 4.04 5.57 -6.29
CA ALA A 134 4.30 6.85 -5.62
C ALA A 134 3.43 7.02 -4.37
N ALA A 135 2.16 6.59 -4.40
CA ALA A 135 1.34 6.57 -3.20
C ALA A 135 1.78 5.51 -2.20
N ALA A 136 2.12 4.31 -2.68
CA ALA A 136 2.67 3.25 -1.84
C ALA A 136 3.92 3.74 -1.08
N LEU A 137 4.86 4.39 -1.78
CA LEU A 137 6.10 4.86 -1.17
C LEU A 137 5.86 5.85 -0.01
N ARG A 138 4.92 6.80 -0.16
CA ARG A 138 4.59 7.74 0.92
C ARG A 138 4.09 7.04 2.18
N ASP A 139 3.24 6.02 2.02
CA ASP A 139 2.71 5.26 3.13
C ASP A 139 3.79 4.35 3.75
N LEU A 140 4.66 3.76 2.94
CA LEU A 140 5.76 2.93 3.42
C LEU A 140 6.78 3.74 4.20
N ASP A 141 7.13 4.94 3.72
CA ASP A 141 8.00 5.85 4.45
C ASP A 141 7.38 6.22 5.82
N ARG A 142 6.07 6.51 5.87
CA ARG A 142 5.38 6.76 7.16
C ARG A 142 5.34 5.52 8.07
N ALA A 143 5.14 4.33 7.51
CA ALA A 143 5.19 3.09 8.28
C ALA A 143 6.59 2.85 8.89
N LEU A 144 7.64 3.18 8.14
CA LEU A 144 9.03 3.03 8.55
C LEU A 144 9.49 4.12 9.54
N ASP A 145 8.94 5.33 9.45
CA ASP A 145 9.15 6.36 10.49
C ASP A 145 8.61 5.90 11.86
N LEU A 146 7.47 5.18 11.85
CA LEU A 146 6.85 4.65 13.06
C LEU A 146 7.49 3.33 13.53
N SER A 147 7.93 2.49 12.59
CA SER A 147 8.53 1.18 12.84
C SER A 147 9.68 0.92 11.88
N PRO A 148 10.91 1.39 12.20
CA PRO A 148 12.05 1.33 11.28
C PRO A 148 12.48 -0.09 10.87
N ARG A 149 12.11 -1.10 11.67
CA ARG A 149 12.45 -2.51 11.43
C ARG A 149 11.27 -3.32 10.87
N HIS A 150 10.26 -2.65 10.32
CA HIS A 150 9.10 -3.31 9.73
C HIS A 150 9.46 -3.98 8.40
N VAL A 151 9.82 -5.26 8.45
CA VAL A 151 10.34 -6.02 7.29
C VAL A 151 9.44 -5.94 6.06
N ALA A 152 8.11 -6.08 6.24
CA ALA A 152 7.16 -5.98 5.13
C ALA A 152 7.14 -4.58 4.48
N ALA A 153 7.30 -3.51 5.26
CA ALA A 153 7.33 -2.15 4.73
C ALA A 153 8.66 -1.84 4.03
N LEU A 154 9.78 -2.37 4.51
CA LEU A 154 11.07 -2.28 3.79
C LEU A 154 11.01 -3.00 2.44
N SER A 155 10.46 -4.23 2.40
CA SER A 155 10.26 -4.96 1.14
C SER A 155 9.31 -4.23 0.21
N GLY A 156 8.17 -3.75 0.72
CA GLY A 156 7.23 -2.93 -0.05
C GLY A 156 7.86 -1.65 -0.60
N ARG A 157 8.77 -1.03 0.16
CA ARG A 157 9.53 0.17 -0.26
C ARG A 157 10.46 -0.16 -1.41
N ALA A 158 11.24 -1.24 -1.29
CA ALA A 158 12.09 -1.73 -2.37
C ALA A 158 11.31 -2.00 -3.65
N LEU A 159 10.20 -2.73 -3.57
CA LEU A 159 9.37 -3.06 -4.72
C LEU A 159 8.69 -1.83 -5.35
N SER A 160 8.26 -0.86 -4.54
CA SER A 160 7.67 0.37 -5.04
C SER A 160 8.72 1.25 -5.74
N LEU A 161 9.92 1.35 -5.18
CA LEU A 161 11.05 2.05 -5.81
C LEU A 161 11.49 1.38 -7.12
N TYR A 162 11.52 0.06 -7.14
CA TYR A 162 11.77 -0.72 -8.35
C TYR A 162 10.72 -0.44 -9.43
N GLY A 163 9.43 -0.42 -9.06
CA GLY A 163 8.33 -0.05 -9.95
C GLY A 163 8.40 1.40 -10.48
N LEU A 164 9.10 2.28 -9.78
CA LEU A 164 9.40 3.66 -10.19
C LEU A 164 10.75 3.80 -10.94
N SER A 165 11.43 2.68 -11.23
CA SER A 165 12.76 2.66 -11.84
C SER A 165 13.86 3.38 -11.04
N ARG A 166 13.67 3.54 -9.73
CA ARG A 166 14.66 4.11 -8.79
C ARG A 166 15.55 2.98 -8.25
N LEU A 167 16.33 2.37 -9.14
CA LEU A 167 16.99 1.07 -8.89
C LEU A 167 17.99 1.10 -7.73
N GLY A 168 18.81 2.15 -7.61
CA GLY A 168 19.76 2.29 -6.50
C GLY A 168 19.06 2.31 -5.14
N GLU A 169 18.02 3.13 -5.00
CA GLU A 169 17.25 3.21 -3.75
C GLU A 169 16.44 1.93 -3.48
N ALA A 170 15.95 1.27 -4.53
CA ALA A 170 15.28 -0.02 -4.42
C ALA A 170 16.22 -1.09 -3.86
N ARG A 171 17.47 -1.11 -4.36
CA ARG A 171 18.52 -2.00 -3.86
C ARG A 171 18.84 -1.73 -2.39
N GLU A 172 19.07 -0.48 -2.02
CA GLU A 172 19.32 -0.10 -0.62
C GLU A 172 18.19 -0.52 0.32
N ALA A 173 16.94 -0.31 -0.08
CA ALA A 173 15.77 -0.72 0.69
C ALA A 173 15.67 -2.25 0.80
N LEU A 174 15.98 -2.98 -0.28
CA LEU A 174 15.95 -4.44 -0.27
C LEU A 174 17.08 -5.03 0.57
N ASP A 175 18.29 -4.45 0.51
CA ASP A 175 19.41 -4.85 1.35
C ASP A 175 19.07 -4.67 2.85
N GLN A 176 18.41 -3.56 3.20
CA GLN A 176 17.89 -3.36 4.57
C GLN A 176 16.85 -4.44 4.94
N ALA A 177 15.90 -4.73 4.06
CA ALA A 177 14.89 -5.77 4.31
C ALA A 177 15.54 -7.16 4.49
N LEU A 178 16.50 -7.52 3.64
CA LEU A 178 17.23 -8.80 3.67
C LEU A 178 18.15 -8.93 4.87
N SER A 179 18.67 -7.81 5.39
CA SER A 179 19.42 -7.81 6.65
C SER A 179 18.55 -8.28 7.83
N LEU A 180 17.23 -8.03 7.78
CA LEU A 180 16.28 -8.46 8.81
C LEU A 180 15.65 -9.83 8.50
N ASN A 181 15.40 -10.13 7.22
CA ASN A 181 14.87 -11.41 6.78
C ASN A 181 15.56 -11.86 5.47
N PRO A 182 16.58 -12.74 5.54
CA PRO A 182 17.31 -13.23 4.37
C PRO A 182 16.50 -14.13 3.43
N TRP A 183 15.28 -14.51 3.83
CA TRP A 183 14.41 -15.44 3.13
C TRP A 183 13.25 -14.77 2.41
N LEU A 184 13.28 -13.43 2.27
CA LEU A 184 12.27 -12.71 1.49
C LEU A 184 12.23 -13.24 0.04
N PRO A 185 11.03 -13.43 -0.54
CA PRO A 185 10.89 -13.84 -1.94
C PRO A 185 11.62 -12.92 -2.92
N GLU A 186 11.69 -11.63 -2.60
CA GLU A 186 12.36 -10.60 -3.40
C GLU A 186 13.89 -10.72 -3.43
N ARG A 187 14.51 -11.60 -2.62
CA ARG A 187 15.97 -11.76 -2.56
C ARG A 187 16.64 -12.05 -3.90
N HIS A 188 15.91 -12.67 -4.83
CA HIS A 188 16.40 -12.94 -6.19
C HIS A 188 16.67 -11.66 -6.98
N LEU A 189 16.06 -10.52 -6.63
CA LEU A 189 16.24 -9.26 -7.34
C LEU A 189 17.68 -8.74 -7.22
N VAL A 190 18.34 -8.97 -6.07
CA VAL A 190 19.72 -8.53 -5.81
C VAL A 190 20.76 -9.63 -6.02
N ALA A 191 20.32 -10.85 -6.33
CA ALA A 191 21.22 -11.96 -6.68
C ALA A 191 21.97 -11.67 -8.00
N PRO A 192 23.12 -12.33 -8.27
CA PRO A 192 23.81 -12.19 -9.55
C PRO A 192 22.88 -12.41 -10.76
N GLY A 193 22.89 -11.48 -11.70
CA GLY A 193 21.99 -11.47 -12.86
C GLY A 193 20.57 -10.97 -12.59
N GLY A 194 20.25 -10.61 -11.34
CA GLY A 194 18.99 -9.96 -10.97
C GLY A 194 18.95 -8.48 -11.35
N PRO A 195 17.75 -7.89 -11.48
CA PRO A 195 17.58 -6.50 -11.91
C PRO A 195 18.07 -5.44 -10.91
N LEU A 196 18.39 -5.84 -9.67
CA LEU A 196 18.99 -5.02 -8.62
C LEU A 196 20.36 -5.57 -8.19
N ALA A 197 20.96 -6.46 -9.00
CA ALA A 197 22.34 -6.90 -8.80
C ALA A 197 23.27 -5.67 -8.77
N PRO A 198 24.37 -5.71 -7.98
CA PRO A 198 25.32 -4.60 -7.97
C PRO A 198 25.97 -4.46 -9.35
N GLU A 199 26.20 -3.23 -9.79
CA GLU A 199 26.60 -2.90 -11.18
C GLU A 199 27.94 -3.54 -11.60
N ASP A 200 28.78 -3.93 -10.64
CA ASP A 200 30.06 -4.59 -10.83
C ASP A 200 29.99 -6.14 -10.88
N ALA A 201 28.81 -6.75 -10.64
CA ALA A 201 28.65 -8.20 -10.66
C ALA A 201 28.79 -8.82 -12.06
N GLU A 202 28.52 -8.07 -13.13
CA GLU A 202 28.68 -8.54 -14.52
C GLU A 202 30.15 -8.70 -14.92
N ALA A 203 31.09 -7.98 -14.28
CA ALA A 203 32.51 -8.02 -14.61
C ALA A 203 33.27 -9.24 -14.01
N ALA A 204 32.62 -10.00 -13.12
CA ALA A 204 33.24 -11.10 -12.38
C ALA A 204 32.88 -12.50 -12.92
N MET A 205 32.19 -12.61 -14.05
CA MET A 205 32.02 -13.90 -14.72
C MET A 205 33.38 -14.36 -15.28
N PRO A 206 33.94 -15.50 -14.83
CA PRO A 206 35.18 -15.99 -15.42
C PRO A 206 34.91 -16.31 -16.89
N GLU A 207 35.77 -15.79 -17.78
CA GLU A 207 35.79 -16.22 -19.18
C GLU A 207 35.94 -17.75 -19.19
N VAL A 208 34.92 -18.43 -19.72
CA VAL A 208 34.97 -19.87 -19.95
C VAL A 208 35.96 -20.08 -21.10
N GLU A 209 37.21 -20.41 -20.78
CA GLU A 209 38.16 -20.90 -21.79
C GLU A 209 37.63 -22.21 -22.39
N LEU A 210 37.38 -22.18 -23.70
CA LEU A 210 36.96 -23.31 -24.54
C LEU A 210 38.15 -24.18 -24.96
#